data_AF-X6CQ59-F1
#
_entry.id   AF-X6CQ59-F1
#
_cell.length_a   1.000
_cell.length_b   1.000
_cell.length_c   1.000
_cell.angle_alpha   90.00
_cell.angle_beta   90.00
_cell.angle_gamma   90.00
#
_symmetry.space_group_name_H-M   'P 1'
#
loop_
_entity.id
_entity.type
_entity.pdbx_description
1 polymer ?
#
loop_
_entity_poly.entity_id
_entity_poly.type
_entity_poly.pdbx_seq_one_letter_code
_entity_poly.pdbx_strand_id
1 'polypeptide(L)'
;MAKAVRRITRRFPDYGWSWPTGGLDQLLKAALLDDEEAASQCAMHWLAVNDIDLVSFREHRLLAAISDRFGRKLAGHTAFPRLVGLQKMLWTKSRMAMREAEPALKAMADAGCIVMLIKGASRIALDAAAQRGRVAHDIDILVRPQDMQTAFDVLRDREWQIATGVSPQYLRTRLASLRSMNFFKGNFGDIDLHQLAYDGSQQSDEDDIAIWRRADTAIFSGVGVLVPSPADRIALAIAHGGLDAHTHSDWLVDCAVAIRGGDVDWDVFLDVLARRGLAVAAAVALSYLALEIGVTAPDRVLARVLEMADSAGPSRWSGVLQAKPRTDFGRLVWLSRGLAKQLRLRRKSGRLRQEPPAKAWRSKPGRPEPLNASSPPAFSQAIPCPRTAGDMMLDITVRISVPPVRRRIEMEINADDDHVARLRAMAISRSGGERVLRFRGKVTLDGERQAMTLEARPSRQFRRWDDAETVATYGALPFQLISATFSPLR
;
A
#
# COMPACT_ATOMS: atom_id res chain seq x y z
N MET A 1 28.63 -28.44 15.29
CA MET A 1 28.41 -29.03 13.96
C MET A 1 27.07 -28.54 13.42
N ALA A 2 27.06 -27.76 12.33
CA ALA A 2 25.81 -27.31 11.72
C ALA A 2 25.03 -28.53 11.20
N LYS A 3 23.77 -28.67 11.64
CA LYS A 3 22.89 -29.74 11.17
C LYS A 3 22.66 -29.52 9.68
N ALA A 4 22.97 -30.51 8.84
CA ALA A 4 22.73 -30.41 7.40
C ALA A 4 21.29 -29.99 7.15
N VAL A 5 21.09 -28.98 6.29
CA VAL A 5 19.76 -28.47 5.94
C VAL A 5 18.92 -29.62 5.41
N ARG A 6 17.75 -29.87 6.04
CA ARG A 6 16.84 -30.95 5.61
C ARG A 6 16.45 -30.73 4.14
N ARG A 7 16.29 -31.81 3.38
CA ARG A 7 15.83 -31.73 1.99
C ARG A 7 14.47 -31.02 1.93
N ILE A 8 14.39 -29.93 1.17
CA ILE A 8 13.16 -29.19 0.91
C ILE A 8 12.58 -29.65 -0.43
N THR A 9 11.29 -29.97 -0.44
CA THR A 9 10.57 -30.51 -1.59
C THR A 9 9.46 -29.57 -2.05
N ARG A 10 9.01 -29.72 -3.30
CA ARG A 10 7.84 -29.01 -3.84
C ARG A 10 6.49 -29.59 -3.37
N ARG A 11 6.46 -30.41 -2.32
CA ARG A 11 5.24 -31.05 -1.78
C ARG A 11 4.74 -30.32 -0.54
N PHE A 12 3.43 -30.13 -0.43
CA PHE A 12 2.82 -29.56 0.78
C PHE A 12 3.00 -30.54 1.96
N PRO A 13 3.31 -30.08 3.20
CA PRO A 13 3.41 -28.69 3.66
C PRO A 13 4.84 -28.13 3.69
N ASP A 14 5.73 -28.61 2.82
CA ASP A 14 7.12 -28.15 2.76
C ASP A 14 7.25 -26.79 2.07
N TYR A 15 8.33 -26.06 2.36
CA TYR A 15 8.50 -24.68 1.91
C TYR A 15 8.57 -24.55 0.39
N GLY A 16 9.17 -25.55 -0.28
CA GLY A 16 9.29 -25.57 -1.72
C GLY A 16 7.96 -25.66 -2.47
N TRP A 17 6.88 -26.07 -1.80
CA TRP A 17 5.54 -26.05 -2.41
C TRP A 17 5.06 -24.62 -2.74
N SER A 18 5.58 -23.62 -2.03
CA SER A 18 5.25 -22.20 -2.22
C SER A 18 6.28 -21.45 -3.07
N TRP A 19 7.32 -22.12 -3.54
CA TRP A 19 8.26 -21.50 -4.46
C TRP A 19 7.56 -21.06 -5.75
N PRO A 20 8.07 -20.00 -6.40
CA PRO A 20 7.66 -19.62 -7.74
C PRO A 20 7.63 -20.82 -8.71
N THR A 21 6.67 -20.79 -9.64
CA THR A 21 6.55 -21.75 -10.74
C THR A 21 6.26 -21.02 -12.05
N GLY A 22 6.37 -21.75 -13.17
CA GLY A 22 6.03 -21.24 -14.51
C GLY A 22 6.84 -20.00 -14.91
N GLY A 23 6.18 -19.06 -15.59
CA GLY A 23 6.84 -17.86 -16.11
C GLY A 23 7.48 -16.96 -15.05
N LEU A 24 6.95 -16.96 -13.82
CA LEU A 24 7.55 -16.17 -12.73
C LEU A 24 8.89 -16.78 -12.28
N ASP A 25 8.97 -18.09 -12.10
CA ASP A 25 10.24 -18.79 -11.77
C ASP A 25 11.29 -18.56 -12.86
N GLN A 26 10.87 -18.63 -14.11
CA GLN A 26 11.74 -18.41 -15.25
C GLN A 26 12.30 -16.98 -15.32
N LEU A 27 11.46 -15.96 -15.10
CA LEU A 27 11.92 -14.57 -15.04
C LEU A 27 12.84 -14.31 -13.84
N LEU A 28 12.56 -14.94 -12.68
CA LEU A 28 13.45 -14.85 -11.52
C LEU A 28 14.81 -15.49 -11.78
N LYS A 29 14.84 -16.67 -12.40
CA LYS A 29 16.08 -17.35 -12.82
C LYS A 29 16.87 -16.51 -13.82
N ALA A 30 16.19 -15.94 -14.82
CA ALA A 30 16.81 -15.00 -15.75
C ALA A 30 17.42 -13.78 -15.05
N ALA A 31 16.72 -13.22 -14.07
CA ALA A 31 17.20 -12.06 -13.31
C ALA A 31 18.32 -12.41 -12.32
N LEU A 32 18.36 -13.63 -11.76
CA LEU A 32 19.13 -13.90 -10.55
C LEU A 32 20.17 -15.02 -10.62
N LEU A 33 20.09 -16.00 -11.53
CA LEU A 33 21.09 -17.08 -11.57
C LEU A 33 22.50 -16.51 -11.77
N ASP A 34 23.51 -17.05 -11.09
CA ASP A 34 24.92 -16.62 -11.28
C ASP A 34 25.48 -17.11 -12.62
N ASP A 35 25.11 -18.32 -13.04
CA ASP A 35 25.42 -18.86 -14.37
C ASP A 35 24.73 -18.00 -15.44
N GLU A 36 25.53 -17.23 -16.16
CA GLU A 36 25.06 -16.27 -17.14
C GLU A 36 24.44 -16.94 -18.38
N GLU A 37 24.92 -18.14 -18.75
CA GLU A 37 24.35 -18.89 -19.88
C GLU A 37 22.97 -19.42 -19.51
N ALA A 38 22.85 -20.08 -18.35
CA ALA A 38 21.57 -20.57 -17.85
C ALA A 38 20.54 -19.44 -17.64
N ALA A 39 20.99 -18.30 -17.11
CA ALA A 39 20.15 -17.12 -16.95
C ALA A 39 19.66 -16.57 -18.31
N SER A 40 20.56 -16.48 -19.28
CA SER A 40 20.24 -16.00 -20.63
C SER A 40 19.26 -16.93 -21.35
N GLN A 41 19.45 -18.25 -21.24
CA GLN A 41 18.53 -19.24 -21.79
C GLN A 41 17.13 -19.11 -21.19
N CYS A 42 17.02 -18.90 -19.86
CA CYS A 42 15.74 -18.62 -19.21
C CYS A 42 15.07 -17.37 -19.79
N ALA A 43 15.82 -16.28 -19.97
CA ALA A 43 15.30 -15.04 -20.54
C ALA A 43 14.80 -15.24 -21.98
N MET A 44 15.62 -15.84 -22.84
CA MET A 44 15.29 -16.08 -24.25
C MET A 44 14.06 -16.98 -24.40
N HIS A 45 14.00 -18.08 -23.64
CA HIS A 45 12.85 -18.98 -23.69
C HIS A 45 11.55 -18.26 -23.27
N TRP A 46 11.62 -17.36 -22.28
CA TRP A 46 10.44 -16.65 -21.79
C TRP A 46 9.96 -15.66 -22.85
N LEU A 47 10.89 -14.90 -23.44
CA LEU A 47 10.61 -13.91 -24.48
C LEU A 47 10.10 -14.54 -25.79
N ALA A 48 10.42 -15.81 -26.06
CA ALA A 48 9.96 -16.52 -27.24
C ALA A 48 8.48 -16.94 -27.15
N VAL A 49 7.94 -17.14 -25.95
CA VAL A 49 6.60 -17.70 -25.74
C VAL A 49 5.61 -16.72 -25.09
N ASN A 50 6.05 -15.51 -24.73
CA ASN A 50 5.21 -14.48 -24.12
C ASN A 50 5.28 -13.17 -24.89
N ASP A 51 4.13 -12.50 -25.03
CA ASP A 51 4.04 -11.15 -25.56
C ASP A 51 4.22 -10.11 -24.45
N ILE A 52 5.27 -9.29 -24.55
CA ILE A 52 5.59 -8.22 -23.60
C ILE A 52 4.45 -7.20 -23.47
N ASP A 53 3.61 -7.05 -24.49
CA ASP A 53 2.50 -6.08 -24.49
C ASP A 53 1.30 -6.55 -23.68
N LEU A 54 1.20 -7.85 -23.43
CA LEU A 54 0.10 -8.48 -22.71
C LEU A 54 0.47 -8.86 -21.27
N VAL A 55 1.74 -8.68 -20.87
CA VAL A 55 2.19 -9.10 -19.54
C VAL A 55 1.81 -8.10 -18.46
N SER A 56 1.64 -8.63 -17.26
CA SER A 56 1.25 -7.85 -16.09
C SER A 56 2.40 -6.98 -15.58
N PHE A 57 2.08 -5.96 -14.80
CA PHE A 57 3.06 -5.02 -14.24
C PHE A 57 4.19 -5.69 -13.42
N ARG A 58 3.91 -6.84 -12.77
CA ARG A 58 4.94 -7.61 -12.05
C ARG A 58 6.00 -8.17 -13.01
N GLU A 59 5.60 -8.59 -14.21
CA GLU A 59 6.52 -9.13 -15.21
C GLU A 59 7.34 -7.99 -15.81
N HIS A 60 6.73 -6.81 -16.05
CA HIS A 60 7.47 -5.62 -16.48
C HIS A 60 8.63 -5.25 -15.52
N ARG A 61 8.44 -5.41 -14.21
CA ARG A 61 9.50 -5.12 -13.22
C ARG A 61 10.69 -6.09 -13.32
N LEU A 62 10.45 -7.38 -13.54
CA LEU A 62 11.53 -8.35 -13.76
C LEU A 62 12.16 -8.18 -15.14
N LEU A 63 11.38 -7.86 -16.17
CA LEU A 63 11.89 -7.57 -17.51
C LEU A 63 12.82 -6.35 -17.53
N ALA A 64 12.58 -5.35 -16.68
CA ALA A 64 13.52 -4.23 -16.50
C ALA A 64 14.87 -4.70 -15.95
N ALA A 65 14.87 -5.57 -14.92
CA ALA A 65 16.09 -6.16 -14.38
C ALA A 65 16.83 -7.04 -15.39
N ILE A 66 16.11 -7.83 -16.17
CA ILE A 66 16.66 -8.67 -17.25
C ILE A 66 17.26 -7.80 -18.37
N SER A 67 16.57 -6.73 -18.76
CA SER A 67 17.07 -5.78 -19.77
C SER A 67 18.34 -5.06 -19.32
N ASP A 68 18.41 -4.64 -18.05
CA ASP A 68 19.62 -4.04 -17.48
C ASP A 68 20.77 -5.04 -17.40
N ARG A 69 20.48 -6.29 -17.00
CA ARG A 69 21.48 -7.36 -16.89
C ARG A 69 22.11 -7.73 -18.22
N PHE A 70 21.30 -8.06 -19.24
CA PHE A 70 21.82 -8.60 -20.50
C PHE A 70 22.10 -7.52 -21.54
N GLY A 71 21.37 -6.40 -21.51
CA GLY A 71 21.54 -5.29 -22.46
C GLY A 71 21.65 -5.76 -23.90
N ARG A 72 22.74 -5.37 -24.59
CA ARG A 72 22.99 -5.71 -26.00
C ARG A 72 23.14 -7.21 -26.27
N LYS A 73 23.36 -8.06 -25.27
CA LYS A 73 23.39 -9.52 -25.47
C LYS A 73 22.06 -10.05 -26.00
N LEU A 74 20.96 -9.32 -25.77
CA LEU A 74 19.64 -9.64 -26.30
C LEU A 74 19.38 -9.06 -27.71
N ALA A 75 20.33 -8.35 -28.33
CA ALA A 75 20.09 -7.59 -29.57
C ALA A 75 19.59 -8.42 -30.76
N GLY A 76 19.93 -9.72 -30.81
CA GLY A 76 19.44 -10.63 -31.85
C GLY A 76 18.00 -11.10 -31.66
N HIS A 77 17.38 -10.84 -30.49
CA HIS A 77 16.02 -11.27 -30.19
C HIS A 77 14.98 -10.25 -30.69
N THR A 78 13.89 -10.72 -31.31
CA THR A 78 12.82 -9.87 -31.87
C THR A 78 12.20 -8.92 -30.84
N ALA A 79 12.10 -9.38 -29.59
CA ALA A 79 11.58 -8.60 -28.46
C ALA A 79 12.51 -7.49 -27.94
N PHE A 80 13.79 -7.45 -28.34
CA PHE A 80 14.79 -6.54 -27.77
C PHE A 80 14.46 -5.05 -27.93
N PRO A 81 14.04 -4.53 -29.09
CA PRO A 81 13.64 -3.13 -29.21
C PRO A 81 12.52 -2.75 -28.25
N ARG A 82 11.60 -3.69 -27.98
CA ARG A 82 10.49 -3.49 -27.04
C ARG A 82 10.98 -3.46 -25.60
N LEU A 83 11.92 -4.33 -25.22
CA LEU A 83 12.56 -4.31 -23.89
C LEU A 83 13.31 -3.00 -23.64
N VAL A 84 14.05 -2.50 -24.63
CA VAL A 84 14.71 -1.19 -24.54
C VAL A 84 13.68 -0.07 -24.33
N GLY A 85 12.57 -0.11 -25.08
CA GLY A 85 11.47 0.84 -24.91
C GLY A 85 10.83 0.77 -23.52
N LEU A 86 10.56 -0.43 -23.03
CA LEU A 86 10.03 -0.70 -21.69
C LEU A 86 10.97 -0.14 -20.61
N GLN A 87 12.26 -0.46 -20.68
CA GLN A 87 13.27 0.02 -19.74
C GLN A 87 13.34 1.56 -19.74
N LYS A 88 13.40 2.20 -20.92
CA LYS A 88 13.39 3.67 -21.04
C LYS A 88 12.13 4.29 -20.44
N MET A 89 10.96 3.74 -20.74
CA MET A 89 9.69 4.21 -20.17
C MET A 89 9.69 4.10 -18.64
N LEU A 90 10.07 2.95 -18.10
CA LEU A 90 10.07 2.69 -16.67
C LEU A 90 11.08 3.57 -15.92
N TRP A 91 12.29 3.71 -16.44
CA TRP A 91 13.31 4.61 -15.91
C TRP A 91 12.85 6.07 -15.94
N THR A 92 12.26 6.51 -17.05
CA THR A 92 11.73 7.88 -17.17
C THR A 92 10.64 8.13 -16.14
N LYS A 93 9.67 7.22 -16.00
CA LYS A 93 8.60 7.32 -14.99
C LYS A 93 9.16 7.37 -13.58
N SER A 94 10.16 6.55 -13.25
CA SER A 94 10.85 6.57 -11.95
C SER A 94 11.50 7.93 -11.68
N ARG A 95 12.24 8.50 -12.65
CA ARG A 95 12.83 9.85 -12.51
C ARG A 95 11.79 10.94 -12.35
N MET A 96 10.68 10.87 -13.08
CA MET A 96 9.61 11.84 -12.95
C MET A 96 8.94 11.74 -11.58
N ALA A 97 8.69 10.53 -11.07
CA ALA A 97 8.16 10.33 -9.72
C ALA A 97 9.09 10.90 -8.65
N MET A 98 10.41 10.66 -8.77
CA MET A 98 11.42 11.21 -7.88
C MET A 98 11.44 12.74 -7.89
N ARG A 99 11.42 13.35 -9.08
CA ARG A 99 11.39 14.81 -9.25
C ARG A 99 10.12 15.43 -8.65
N GLU A 100 8.97 14.79 -8.82
CA GLU A 100 7.72 15.26 -8.22
C GLU A 100 7.73 15.12 -6.68
N ALA A 101 8.38 14.08 -6.15
CA ALA A 101 8.49 13.84 -4.71
C ALA A 101 9.49 14.78 -4.01
N GLU A 102 10.57 15.18 -4.69
CA GLU A 102 11.67 15.98 -4.12
C GLU A 102 11.21 17.21 -3.33
N PRO A 103 10.32 18.10 -3.83
CA PRO A 103 9.89 19.27 -3.06
C PRO A 103 9.15 18.93 -1.76
N ALA A 104 8.46 17.79 -1.71
CA ALA A 104 7.77 17.33 -0.51
C ALA A 104 8.77 16.75 0.50
N LEU A 105 9.73 15.94 0.03
CA LEU A 105 10.78 15.37 0.87
C LEU A 105 11.66 16.47 1.49
N LYS A 106 12.06 17.47 0.69
CA LYS A 106 12.82 18.63 1.18
C LYS A 106 12.04 19.37 2.26
N ALA A 107 10.75 19.62 2.03
CA ALA A 107 9.90 20.31 3.00
C ALA A 107 9.68 19.52 4.30
N MET A 108 9.60 18.19 4.23
CA MET A 108 9.59 17.34 5.42
C MET A 108 10.89 17.50 6.21
N ALA A 109 12.04 17.46 5.53
CA ALA A 109 13.34 17.66 6.16
C ALA A 109 13.47 19.06 6.79
N ASP A 110 13.05 20.11 6.07
CA ASP A 110 13.04 21.50 6.55
C ASP A 110 12.11 21.68 7.78
N ALA A 111 11.03 20.89 7.87
CA ALA A 111 10.12 20.83 9.02
C ALA A 111 10.64 19.94 10.18
N GLY A 112 11.86 19.41 10.08
CA GLY A 112 12.48 18.57 11.10
C GLY A 112 12.04 17.09 11.08
N CYS A 113 11.28 16.67 10.07
CA CYS A 113 10.91 15.27 9.91
C CYS A 113 12.09 14.47 9.34
N ILE A 114 12.48 13.40 10.02
CA ILE A 114 13.45 12.45 9.49
C ILE A 114 12.71 11.45 8.62
N VAL A 115 13.05 11.43 7.33
CA VAL A 115 12.46 10.52 6.34
C VAL A 115 13.37 9.33 6.12
N MET A 116 12.80 8.12 6.23
CA MET A 116 13.45 6.88 5.82
C MET A 116 12.80 6.35 4.54
N LEU A 117 13.59 6.11 3.50
CA LEU A 117 13.12 5.44 2.30
C LEU A 117 13.10 3.93 2.54
N ILE A 118 11.99 3.29 2.19
CA ILE A 118 11.85 1.84 2.28
C ILE A 118 11.59 1.24 0.89
N LYS A 119 11.62 -0.09 0.79
CA LYS A 119 11.37 -0.84 -0.45
C LYS A 119 12.25 -0.37 -1.63
N GLY A 120 11.69 -0.22 -2.83
CA GLY A 120 12.45 0.07 -4.05
C GLY A 120 13.21 1.40 -4.01
N ALA A 121 12.64 2.44 -3.39
CA ALA A 121 13.28 3.75 -3.28
C ALA A 121 14.56 3.69 -2.42
N SER A 122 14.57 2.83 -1.38
CA SER A 122 15.74 2.63 -0.53
C SER A 122 16.96 2.09 -1.29
N ARG A 123 16.73 1.21 -2.27
CA ARG A 123 17.79 0.66 -3.12
C ARG A 123 18.37 1.71 -4.07
N ILE A 124 17.52 2.55 -4.64
CA ILE A 124 17.94 3.64 -5.54
C ILE A 124 18.73 4.71 -4.78
N ALA A 125 18.40 4.95 -3.51
CA ALA A 125 19.12 5.91 -2.68
C ALA A 125 20.56 5.47 -2.33
N LEU A 126 20.79 4.16 -2.17
CA LEU A 126 22.12 3.59 -1.93
C LEU A 126 22.94 3.47 -3.23
N ASP A 127 22.28 3.13 -4.34
CA ASP A 127 22.91 3.03 -5.64
C ASP A 127 22.00 3.62 -6.73
N ALA A 128 22.36 4.81 -7.22
CA ALA A 128 21.62 5.47 -8.28
C ALA A 128 21.61 4.67 -9.60
N ALA A 129 22.62 3.82 -9.85
CA ALA A 129 22.66 2.97 -11.04
C ALA A 129 21.58 1.87 -11.01
N ALA A 130 21.16 1.44 -9.82
CA ALA A 130 20.10 0.45 -9.64
C ALA A 130 18.76 0.86 -10.28
N GLN A 131 18.55 2.16 -10.53
CA GLN A 131 17.34 2.68 -11.18
C GLN A 131 17.10 2.09 -12.57
N ARG A 132 18.14 1.62 -13.28
CA ARG A 132 18.01 1.02 -14.62
C ARG A 132 17.33 -0.35 -14.60
N GLY A 133 17.54 -1.12 -13.54
CA GLY A 133 17.00 -2.47 -13.36
C GLY A 133 15.89 -2.55 -12.30
N ARG A 134 15.68 -1.50 -11.50
CA ARG A 134 14.67 -1.44 -10.45
C ARG A 134 13.84 -0.16 -10.53
N VAL A 135 12.55 -0.33 -10.75
CA VAL A 135 11.61 0.79 -10.90
C VAL A 135 10.94 1.10 -9.57
N ALA A 136 11.04 2.35 -9.11
CA ALA A 136 10.26 2.89 -7.99
C ALA A 136 9.27 3.90 -8.56
N HIS A 137 8.04 3.44 -8.83
CA HIS A 137 6.97 4.34 -9.27
C HIS A 137 6.31 5.02 -8.07
N ASP A 138 6.16 4.25 -7.00
CA ASP A 138 5.80 4.64 -5.66
C ASP A 138 7.05 4.93 -4.83
N ILE A 139 7.10 6.10 -4.21
CA ILE A 139 8.12 6.46 -3.24
C ILE A 139 7.57 6.11 -1.86
N ASP A 140 7.93 4.92 -1.37
CA ASP A 140 7.59 4.51 -0.01
C ASP A 140 8.50 5.20 1.01
N ILE A 141 7.87 6.00 1.87
CA ILE A 141 8.56 6.71 2.95
C ILE A 141 8.05 6.27 4.30
N LEU A 142 8.95 6.14 5.26
CA LEU A 142 8.65 5.93 6.66
C LEU A 142 9.02 7.19 7.43
N VAL A 143 8.10 7.67 8.26
CA VAL A 143 8.31 8.73 9.25
C VAL A 143 8.05 8.16 10.64
N ARG A 144 8.54 8.84 11.69
CA ARG A 144 8.21 8.43 13.06
C ARG A 144 6.73 8.73 13.34
N PRO A 145 6.04 7.94 14.17
CA PRO A 145 4.63 8.20 14.51
C PRO A 145 4.34 9.63 14.99
N GLN A 146 5.27 10.22 15.75
CA GLN A 146 5.18 11.61 16.21
C GLN A 146 5.26 12.66 15.08
N ASP A 147 5.92 12.32 13.97
CA ASP A 147 6.11 13.20 12.81
C ASP A 147 5.01 13.01 11.75
N MET A 148 4.10 12.03 11.95
CA MET A 148 3.07 11.66 10.97
C MET A 148 2.13 12.82 10.64
N GLN A 149 1.78 13.64 11.63
CA GLN A 149 0.95 14.82 11.41
C GLN A 149 1.69 15.87 10.59
N THR A 150 2.94 16.17 10.93
CA THR A 150 3.77 17.12 10.19
C THR A 150 3.96 16.68 8.74
N ALA A 151 4.29 15.40 8.50
CA ALA A 151 4.44 14.86 7.15
C ALA A 151 3.12 14.91 6.35
N PHE A 152 2.00 14.63 6.99
CA PHE A 152 0.67 14.77 6.38
C PHE A 152 0.38 16.21 5.97
N ASP A 153 0.62 17.18 6.86
CA ASP A 153 0.37 18.59 6.61
C ASP A 153 1.28 19.12 5.47
N VAL A 154 2.56 18.71 5.42
CA VAL A 154 3.47 19.04 4.32
C VAL A 154 2.94 18.57 2.96
N LEU A 155 2.43 17.34 2.89
CA LEU A 155 1.85 16.80 1.65
C LEU A 155 0.58 17.55 1.26
N ARG A 156 -0.33 17.76 2.20
CA ARG A 156 -1.59 18.49 2.00
C ARG A 156 -1.33 19.91 1.47
N ASP A 157 -0.44 20.66 2.13
CA ASP A 157 -0.16 22.06 1.80
C ASP A 157 0.55 22.21 0.44
N ARG A 158 1.08 21.11 -0.08
CA ARG A 158 1.69 21.01 -1.42
C ARG A 158 0.79 20.33 -2.43
N GLU A 159 -0.51 20.30 -2.18
CA GLU A 159 -1.56 19.82 -3.08
C GLU A 159 -1.43 18.34 -3.45
N TRP A 160 -0.80 17.55 -2.58
CA TRP A 160 -0.85 16.09 -2.72
C TRP A 160 -2.24 15.59 -2.32
N GLN A 161 -2.83 14.80 -3.19
CA GLN A 161 -4.16 14.24 -2.97
C GLN A 161 -4.05 12.84 -2.40
N ILE A 162 -4.79 12.54 -1.34
CA ILE A 162 -4.86 11.19 -0.81
C ILE A 162 -5.64 10.26 -1.76
N ALA A 163 -5.21 9.01 -1.92
CA ALA A 163 -5.89 8.01 -2.75
C ALA A 163 -7.28 7.59 -2.21
N THR A 164 -7.62 8.00 -0.98
CA THR A 164 -8.94 7.82 -0.39
C THR A 164 -9.84 9.01 -0.70
N GLY A 165 -11.15 8.81 -0.86
CA GLY A 165 -12.07 9.91 -1.15
C GLY A 165 -12.48 10.78 0.05
N VAL A 166 -11.94 10.54 1.24
CA VAL A 166 -12.25 11.31 2.45
C VAL A 166 -11.50 12.65 2.50
N SER A 167 -11.97 13.60 3.30
CA SER A 167 -11.30 14.90 3.45
C SER A 167 -10.02 14.84 4.30
N PRO A 168 -9.11 15.82 4.15
CA PRO A 168 -7.98 15.99 5.05
C PRO A 168 -8.38 16.14 6.53
N GLN A 169 -9.47 16.86 6.81
CA GLN A 169 -10.00 17.05 8.16
C GLN A 169 -10.36 15.71 8.80
N TYR A 170 -11.08 14.85 8.07
CA TYR A 170 -11.40 13.51 8.55
C TYR A 170 -10.14 12.68 8.80
N LEU A 171 -9.17 12.73 7.90
CA LEU A 171 -7.93 11.97 8.04
C LEU A 171 -7.11 12.39 9.25
N ARG A 172 -7.08 13.69 9.57
CA ARG A 172 -6.40 14.22 10.75
C ARG A 172 -6.86 13.53 12.03
N THR A 173 -8.18 13.31 12.18
CA THR A 173 -8.75 12.56 13.32
C THR A 173 -8.33 11.09 13.38
N ARG A 174 -7.73 10.57 12.30
CA ARG A 174 -7.41 9.15 12.12
C ARG A 174 -5.92 8.88 11.99
N LEU A 175 -5.06 9.89 11.91
CA LEU A 175 -3.63 9.70 11.65
C LEU A 175 -3.00 8.70 12.62
N ALA A 176 -3.23 8.85 13.93
CA ALA A 176 -2.72 7.92 14.95
C ALA A 176 -3.23 6.47 14.83
N SER A 177 -4.30 6.26 14.05
CA SER A 177 -4.93 4.95 13.80
C SER A 177 -4.51 4.29 12.47
N LEU A 178 -3.77 5.01 11.61
CA LEU A 178 -3.45 4.59 10.23
C LEU A 178 -2.00 4.14 10.09
N ARG A 179 -1.76 2.94 9.58
CA ARG A 179 -0.38 2.48 9.35
C ARG A 179 0.33 3.29 8.25
N SER A 180 -0.38 3.49 7.14
CA SER A 180 0.13 4.19 5.97
C SER A 180 -1.00 4.84 5.17
N MET A 181 -0.62 5.74 4.27
CA MET A 181 -1.50 6.47 3.37
C MET A 181 -0.80 6.75 2.05
N ASN A 182 -1.47 6.43 0.95
CA ASN A 182 -0.97 6.74 -0.38
C ASN A 182 -1.47 8.10 -0.87
N PHE A 183 -0.55 8.89 -1.40
CA PHE A 183 -0.77 10.22 -1.96
C PHE A 183 -0.30 10.27 -3.41
N PHE A 184 -1.00 11.08 -4.21
CA PHE A 184 -0.60 11.34 -5.58
C PHE A 184 -0.58 12.83 -5.89
N LYS A 185 0.30 13.21 -6.81
CA LYS A 185 0.39 14.57 -7.36
C LYS A 185 0.70 14.51 -8.85
N GLY A 186 -0.07 15.25 -9.64
CA GLY A 186 0.04 15.26 -11.10
C GLY A 186 0.04 13.86 -11.71
N ASN A 187 0.83 13.70 -12.78
CA ASN A 187 0.88 12.44 -13.53
C ASN A 187 1.83 11.39 -12.94
N PHE A 188 2.82 11.81 -12.14
CA PHE A 188 3.94 10.95 -11.73
C PHE A 188 4.19 10.90 -10.24
N GLY A 189 3.78 11.93 -9.47
CA GLY A 189 4.01 11.93 -8.02
C GLY A 189 3.18 10.84 -7.36
N ASP A 190 3.84 9.91 -6.67
CA ASP A 190 3.24 8.82 -5.90
C ASP A 190 4.07 8.61 -4.63
N ILE A 191 3.50 8.93 -3.47
CA ILE A 191 4.16 8.78 -2.17
C ILE A 191 3.27 7.90 -1.30
N ASP A 192 3.81 6.78 -0.80
CA ASP A 192 3.17 6.00 0.27
C ASP A 192 3.83 6.40 1.58
N LEU A 193 3.09 7.17 2.39
CA LEU A 193 3.52 7.65 3.70
C LEU A 193 3.20 6.62 4.77
N HIS A 194 4.22 6.02 5.37
CA HIS A 194 4.12 5.04 6.45
C HIS A 194 4.56 5.65 7.77
N GLN A 195 3.90 5.28 8.86
CA GLN A 195 4.44 5.47 10.22
C GLN A 195 4.82 4.16 10.91
N LEU A 196 4.47 3.01 10.31
CA LEU A 196 4.93 1.68 10.73
C LEU A 196 5.37 0.87 9.51
N ALA A 197 6.60 0.35 9.55
CA ALA A 197 7.21 -0.35 8.43
C ALA A 197 6.59 -1.73 8.15
N TYR A 198 5.92 -2.34 9.15
CA TYR A 198 5.36 -3.70 9.10
C TYR A 198 3.85 -3.77 9.34
N ASP A 199 3.21 -4.86 8.92
CA ASP A 199 1.76 -5.03 9.08
C ASP A 199 1.34 -5.21 10.55
N GLY A 200 0.08 -4.91 10.85
CA GLY A 200 -0.48 -5.11 12.18
C GLY A 200 -0.46 -6.56 12.68
N SER A 201 -0.18 -7.57 11.85
CA SER A 201 0.10 -8.93 12.33
C SER A 201 1.59 -9.22 12.61
N GLN A 202 2.48 -8.26 12.40
CA GLN A 202 3.95 -8.35 12.49
C GLN A 202 4.51 -7.30 13.47
N GLN A 203 3.75 -7.00 14.52
CA GLN A 203 4.03 -5.92 15.46
C GLN A 203 5.26 -6.24 16.33
N SER A 204 6.11 -5.24 16.55
CA SER A 204 7.23 -5.28 17.48
C SER A 204 7.58 -3.82 17.82
N ASP A 205 7.29 -3.38 19.04
CA ASP A 205 7.62 -2.00 19.48
C ASP A 205 9.13 -1.76 19.48
N GLU A 206 9.87 -2.77 19.91
CA GLU A 206 11.32 -2.72 19.93
C GLU A 206 11.91 -2.56 18.52
N ASP A 207 11.49 -3.39 17.56
CA ASP A 207 12.04 -3.30 16.19
C ASP A 207 11.57 -2.07 15.43
N ASP A 208 10.40 -1.52 15.76
CA ASP A 208 9.92 -0.28 15.15
C ASP A 208 10.72 0.95 15.58
N ILE A 209 11.33 0.90 16.77
CA ILE A 209 12.32 1.89 17.20
C ILE A 209 13.70 1.52 16.63
N ALA A 210 14.07 0.25 16.71
CA ALA A 210 15.42 -0.20 16.39
C ALA A 210 15.78 -0.07 14.90
N ILE A 211 14.79 -0.16 13.99
CA ILE A 211 15.01 0.09 12.55
C ILE A 211 15.62 1.48 12.28
N TRP A 212 15.29 2.49 13.09
CA TRP A 212 15.86 3.84 12.96
C TRP A 212 17.29 3.93 13.48
N ARG A 213 17.64 3.12 14.48
CA ARG A 213 18.98 3.12 15.09
C ARG A 213 20.01 2.43 14.20
N ARG A 214 19.58 1.46 13.40
CA ARG A 214 20.40 0.69 12.47
C ARG A 214 20.40 1.25 11.05
N ALA A 215 19.78 2.39 10.81
CA ALA A 215 19.62 2.93 9.48
C ALA A 215 20.93 3.56 8.96
N ASP A 216 21.17 3.39 7.67
CA ASP A 216 22.24 4.05 6.94
C ASP A 216 21.78 5.41 6.41
N THR A 217 22.69 6.36 6.30
CA THR A 217 22.43 7.66 5.67
C THR A 217 22.60 7.57 4.16
N ALA A 218 21.70 8.20 3.40
CA ALA A 218 21.81 8.29 1.95
C ALA A 218 21.35 9.66 1.44
N ILE A 219 21.58 9.93 0.16
CA ILE A 219 21.07 11.12 -0.54
C ILE A 219 20.12 10.66 -1.63
N PHE A 220 18.90 11.18 -1.62
CA PHE A 220 17.88 10.88 -2.61
C PHE A 220 17.35 12.16 -3.24
N SER A 221 17.62 12.35 -4.55
CA SER A 221 17.27 13.57 -5.27
C SER A 221 17.76 14.85 -4.56
N GLY A 222 18.98 14.82 -4.02
CA GLY A 222 19.57 15.95 -3.28
C GLY A 222 19.06 16.14 -1.85
N VAL A 223 18.15 15.30 -1.36
CA VAL A 223 17.62 15.33 0.00
C VAL A 223 18.32 14.26 0.85
N GLY A 224 18.80 14.64 2.05
CA GLY A 224 19.33 13.69 3.02
C GLY A 224 18.21 12.81 3.58
N VAL A 225 18.38 11.49 3.50
CA VAL A 225 17.40 10.49 3.93
C VAL A 225 18.08 9.36 4.70
N LEU A 226 17.27 8.56 5.39
CA LEU A 226 17.70 7.29 5.96
C LEU A 226 17.26 6.11 5.08
N VAL A 227 17.99 5.01 5.18
CA VAL A 227 17.69 3.73 4.53
C VAL A 227 17.84 2.62 5.58
N PRO A 228 16.93 1.64 5.67
CA PRO A 228 17.11 0.53 6.61
C PRO A 228 18.41 -0.23 6.36
N SER A 229 18.98 -0.81 7.42
CA SER A 229 20.12 -1.73 7.33
C SER A 229 19.87 -2.84 6.30
N PRO A 230 20.91 -3.49 5.74
CA PRO A 230 20.75 -4.65 4.86
C PRO A 230 19.84 -5.74 5.46
N ALA A 231 20.00 -6.04 6.75
CA ALA A 231 19.17 -6.99 7.48
C ALA A 231 17.68 -6.58 7.50
N ASP A 232 17.40 -5.32 7.82
CA ASP A 232 16.04 -4.78 7.84
C ASP A 232 15.43 -4.71 6.42
N ARG A 233 16.23 -4.41 5.38
CA ARG A 233 15.77 -4.43 3.98
C ARG A 233 15.33 -5.82 3.54
N ILE A 234 16.08 -6.86 3.88
CA ILE A 234 15.69 -8.26 3.61
C ILE A 234 14.42 -8.62 4.38
N ALA A 235 14.36 -8.28 5.68
CA ALA A 235 13.18 -8.56 6.50
C ALA A 235 11.92 -7.84 5.99
N LEU A 236 12.04 -6.59 5.54
CA LEU A 236 10.95 -5.84 4.91
C LEU A 236 10.53 -6.47 3.58
N ALA A 237 11.48 -6.81 2.70
CA ALA A 237 11.18 -7.46 1.43
C ALA A 237 10.40 -8.78 1.65
N ILE A 238 10.80 -9.59 2.64
CA ILE A 238 10.09 -10.82 3.03
C ILE A 238 8.71 -10.51 3.65
N ALA A 239 8.60 -9.49 4.52
CA ALA A 239 7.36 -9.15 5.18
C ALA A 239 6.27 -8.64 4.22
N HIS A 240 6.67 -7.87 3.21
CA HIS A 240 5.78 -7.26 2.21
C HIS A 240 5.56 -8.18 0.99
N GLY A 241 6.57 -8.95 0.59
CA GLY A 241 6.51 -9.85 -0.57
C GLY A 241 6.03 -11.27 -0.24
N GLY A 242 6.38 -11.80 0.93
CA GLY A 242 5.98 -13.16 1.34
C GLY A 242 4.48 -13.31 1.62
N LEU A 243 3.78 -12.20 1.86
CA LEU A 243 2.32 -12.15 1.89
C LEU A 243 1.82 -11.73 0.51
N ASP A 244 1.17 -12.65 -0.22
CA ASP A 244 0.68 -12.38 -1.59
C ASP A 244 1.81 -12.19 -2.64
N ALA A 245 2.81 -13.11 -2.65
CA ALA A 245 4.03 -13.15 -3.50
C ALA A 245 3.88 -13.01 -5.03
N HIS A 246 2.66 -12.89 -5.52
CA HIS A 246 2.32 -12.69 -6.94
C HIS A 246 2.05 -11.22 -7.29
N THR A 247 1.91 -10.33 -6.30
CA THR A 247 1.59 -8.89 -6.52
C THR A 247 2.86 -8.07 -6.77
N HIS A 248 3.97 -8.44 -6.14
CA HIS A 248 5.29 -7.85 -6.35
C HIS A 248 6.24 -9.03 -6.54
N SER A 249 6.94 -9.12 -7.66
CA SER A 249 7.80 -10.26 -8.04
C SER A 249 9.28 -9.99 -7.79
N ASP A 250 9.64 -8.74 -7.55
CA ASP A 250 11.02 -8.24 -7.44
C ASP A 250 11.56 -8.23 -6.00
N TRP A 251 10.74 -8.53 -5.00
CA TRP A 251 11.21 -8.62 -3.61
C TRP A 251 12.27 -9.71 -3.40
N LEU A 252 12.22 -10.82 -4.16
CA LEU A 252 13.28 -11.83 -4.15
C LEU A 252 14.58 -11.30 -4.78
N VAL A 253 14.46 -10.41 -5.76
CA VAL A 253 15.62 -9.69 -6.33
C VAL A 253 16.20 -8.73 -5.31
N ASP A 254 15.36 -8.00 -4.59
CA ASP A 254 15.81 -7.08 -3.53
C ASP A 254 16.50 -7.85 -2.39
N CYS A 255 15.98 -9.03 -1.99
CA CYS A 255 16.67 -9.93 -1.06
C CYS A 255 18.03 -10.37 -1.61
N ALA A 256 18.07 -10.91 -2.84
CA ALA A 256 19.30 -11.44 -3.42
C ALA A 256 20.39 -10.37 -3.55
N VAL A 257 20.04 -9.15 -3.93
CA VAL A 257 20.96 -8.02 -4.03
C VAL A 257 21.52 -7.63 -2.67
N ALA A 258 20.69 -7.58 -1.62
CA ALA A 258 21.16 -7.31 -0.27
C ALA A 258 22.08 -8.41 0.26
N ILE A 259 21.77 -9.69 0.00
CA ILE A 259 22.61 -10.82 0.39
C ILE A 259 23.98 -10.76 -0.29
N ARG A 260 24.01 -10.48 -1.60
CA ARG A 260 25.25 -10.33 -2.38
C ARG A 260 26.08 -9.13 -1.97
N GLY A 261 25.48 -8.11 -1.35
CA GLY A 261 26.20 -6.96 -0.79
C GLY A 261 27.21 -7.35 0.30
N GLY A 262 26.99 -8.48 0.99
CA GLY A 262 27.94 -9.06 1.93
C GLY A 262 28.02 -8.39 3.30
N ASP A 263 27.23 -7.34 3.54
CA ASP A 263 27.23 -6.50 4.74
C ASP A 263 26.05 -6.80 5.69
N VAL A 264 25.37 -7.94 5.49
CA VAL A 264 24.20 -8.32 6.27
C VAL A 264 24.59 -8.77 7.68
N ASP A 265 24.14 -8.03 8.69
CA ASP A 265 24.10 -8.51 10.07
C ASP A 265 22.99 -9.57 10.21
N TRP A 266 23.41 -10.83 10.16
CA TRP A 266 22.50 -11.96 10.20
C TRP A 266 21.87 -12.21 11.57
N ASP A 267 22.49 -11.76 12.65
CA ASP A 267 21.94 -11.95 13.99
C ASP A 267 20.79 -10.96 14.21
N VAL A 268 20.95 -9.71 13.79
CA VAL A 268 19.85 -8.73 13.69
C VAL A 268 18.71 -9.26 12.82
N PHE A 269 19.03 -9.83 11.65
CA PHE A 269 18.00 -10.39 10.76
C PHE A 269 17.18 -11.49 11.45
N LEU A 270 17.83 -12.44 12.13
CA LEU A 270 17.17 -13.53 12.84
C LEU A 270 16.27 -13.01 13.97
N ASP A 271 16.73 -12.01 14.73
CA ASP A 271 15.95 -11.39 15.80
C ASP A 271 14.69 -10.71 15.27
N VAL A 272 14.82 -9.94 14.17
CA VAL A 272 13.67 -9.30 13.52
C VAL A 272 12.68 -10.36 13.02
N LEU A 273 13.15 -11.46 12.42
CA LEU A 273 12.27 -12.54 11.98
C LEU A 273 11.52 -13.19 13.15
N ALA A 274 12.19 -13.38 14.29
CA ALA A 274 11.61 -13.97 15.48
C ALA A 274 10.51 -13.08 16.06
N ARG A 275 10.86 -11.82 16.37
CA ARG A 275 9.93 -10.86 16.99
C ARG A 275 8.72 -10.55 16.12
N ARG A 276 8.91 -10.52 14.80
CA ARG A 276 7.82 -10.18 13.85
C ARG A 276 7.07 -11.39 13.28
N GLY A 277 7.43 -12.61 13.69
CA GLY A 277 6.76 -13.84 13.23
C GLY A 277 6.91 -14.10 11.73
N LEU A 278 8.08 -13.78 11.16
CA LEU A 278 8.35 -13.85 9.71
C LEU A 278 9.06 -15.14 9.28
N ALA A 279 9.38 -16.03 10.22
CA ALA A 279 10.19 -17.23 9.99
C ALA A 279 9.71 -18.08 8.81
N VAL A 280 8.40 -18.33 8.68
CA VAL A 280 7.84 -19.16 7.60
C VAL A 280 8.00 -18.50 6.22
N ALA A 281 7.77 -17.19 6.13
CA ALA A 281 7.96 -16.45 4.88
C ALA A 281 9.45 -16.41 4.50
N ALA A 282 10.33 -16.22 5.50
CA ALA A 282 11.78 -16.26 5.30
C ALA A 282 12.27 -17.66 4.88
N ALA A 283 11.72 -18.73 5.45
CA ALA A 283 12.03 -20.10 5.06
C ALA A 283 11.69 -20.36 3.59
N VAL A 284 10.52 -19.92 3.11
CA VAL A 284 10.16 -20.01 1.69
C VAL A 284 11.13 -19.22 0.81
N ALA A 285 11.42 -17.97 1.17
CA ALA A 285 12.26 -17.07 0.38
C ALA A 285 13.72 -17.54 0.31
N LEU A 286 14.36 -17.75 1.46
CA LEU A 286 15.78 -18.09 1.54
C LEU A 286 16.06 -19.50 1.02
N SER A 287 15.13 -20.46 1.19
CA SER A 287 15.29 -21.78 0.58
C SER A 287 15.18 -21.75 -0.93
N TYR A 288 14.31 -20.91 -1.50
CA TYR A 288 14.25 -20.71 -2.95
C TYR A 288 15.55 -20.09 -3.46
N LEU A 289 16.01 -19.00 -2.84
CA LEU A 289 17.25 -18.33 -3.21
C LEU A 289 18.45 -19.28 -3.13
N ALA A 290 18.55 -20.08 -2.06
CA ALA A 290 19.64 -21.01 -1.89
C ALA A 290 19.59 -22.19 -2.90
N LEU A 291 18.42 -22.82 -3.07
CA LEU A 291 18.32 -24.12 -3.77
C LEU A 291 17.97 -24.00 -5.27
N GLU A 292 17.27 -22.95 -5.69
CA GLU A 292 16.85 -22.77 -7.10
C GLU A 292 17.67 -21.69 -7.82
N ILE A 293 18.27 -20.76 -7.07
CA ILE A 293 19.02 -19.61 -7.63
C ILE A 293 20.53 -19.69 -7.32
N GLY A 294 20.93 -20.29 -6.19
CA GLY A 294 22.31 -20.35 -5.72
C GLY A 294 22.75 -19.16 -4.85
N VAL A 295 21.85 -18.25 -4.49
CA VAL A 295 22.14 -17.13 -3.58
C VAL A 295 21.95 -17.60 -2.14
N THR A 296 23.06 -17.79 -1.43
CA THR A 296 23.07 -18.38 -0.10
C THR A 296 23.31 -17.34 1.00
N ALA A 297 22.48 -17.37 2.03
CA ALA A 297 22.85 -16.88 3.35
C ALA A 297 23.80 -17.90 4.01
N PRO A 298 24.58 -17.53 5.05
CA PRO A 298 25.40 -18.50 5.77
C PRO A 298 24.55 -19.69 6.27
N ASP A 299 25.07 -20.91 6.17
CA ASP A 299 24.32 -22.14 6.50
C ASP A 299 23.66 -22.10 7.89
N ARG A 300 24.35 -21.49 8.87
CA ARG A 300 23.83 -21.28 10.23
C ARG A 300 22.50 -20.51 10.24
N VAL A 301 22.36 -19.54 9.34
CA VAL A 301 21.19 -18.66 9.24
C VAL A 301 20.04 -19.42 8.62
N LEU A 302 20.27 -20.08 7.47
CA LEU A 302 19.22 -20.86 6.82
C LEU A 302 18.71 -21.98 7.74
N ALA A 303 19.62 -22.69 8.42
CA ALA A 303 19.24 -23.71 9.40
C ALA A 303 18.39 -23.13 10.53
N ARG A 304 18.77 -21.96 11.08
CA ARG A 304 18.01 -21.30 12.15
C ARG A 304 16.64 -20.81 11.71
N VAL A 305 16.53 -20.25 10.50
CA VAL A 305 15.26 -19.83 9.92
C VAL A 305 14.31 -21.02 9.75
N LEU A 306 14.82 -22.14 9.24
CA LEU A 306 14.03 -23.36 9.06
C LEU A 306 13.58 -23.94 10.41
N GLU A 307 14.45 -23.93 11.42
CA GLU A 307 14.11 -24.35 12.78
C GLU A 307 12.98 -23.49 13.36
N MET A 308 13.12 -22.17 13.32
CA MET A 308 12.09 -21.23 13.80
C MET A 308 10.76 -21.41 13.08
N ALA A 309 10.80 -21.64 11.76
CA ALA A 309 9.61 -21.85 10.95
C ALA A 309 8.96 -23.22 11.23
N ASP A 310 9.75 -24.25 11.51
CA ASP A 310 9.27 -25.58 11.90
C ASP A 310 8.65 -25.55 13.32
N SER A 311 9.20 -24.74 14.24
CA SER A 311 8.65 -24.51 15.59
C SER A 311 7.29 -23.80 15.60
N ALA A 312 6.87 -23.18 14.49
CA ALA A 312 5.54 -22.56 14.37
C ALA A 312 4.38 -23.59 14.33
N GLY A 313 4.69 -24.89 14.28
CA GLY A 313 3.71 -25.97 14.34
C GLY A 313 2.68 -25.91 13.20
N PRO A 314 1.41 -26.25 13.44
CA PRO A 314 0.36 -26.22 12.40
C PRO A 314 0.13 -24.83 11.78
N SER A 315 0.51 -23.75 12.48
CA SER A 315 0.38 -22.39 11.95
C SER A 315 1.29 -22.14 10.73
N ARG A 316 2.38 -22.93 10.59
CA ARG A 316 3.25 -22.96 9.41
C ARG A 316 2.46 -23.19 8.13
N TRP A 317 1.44 -24.06 8.15
CA TRP A 317 0.66 -24.40 6.97
C TRP A 317 -0.06 -23.17 6.41
N SER A 318 -0.59 -22.32 7.29
CA SER A 318 -1.20 -21.05 6.91
C SER A 318 -0.18 -20.09 6.27
N GLY A 319 1.06 -20.05 6.77
CA GLY A 319 2.14 -19.25 6.19
C GLY A 319 2.56 -19.74 4.80
N VAL A 320 2.76 -21.04 4.64
CA VAL A 320 3.06 -21.69 3.36
C VAL A 320 1.94 -21.44 2.34
N LEU A 321 0.68 -21.63 2.72
CA LEU A 321 -0.49 -21.28 1.88
C LEU A 321 -0.53 -19.80 1.49
N GLN A 322 -0.14 -18.91 2.40
CA GLN A 322 -0.13 -17.47 2.15
C GLN A 322 0.96 -17.02 1.18
N ALA A 323 2.10 -17.73 1.19
CA ALA A 323 3.24 -17.47 0.32
C ALA A 323 3.08 -17.97 -1.12
N LYS A 324 2.22 -18.98 -1.37
CA LYS A 324 2.04 -19.50 -2.73
C LYS A 324 1.35 -18.46 -3.66
N PRO A 325 1.82 -18.28 -4.92
CA PRO A 325 1.19 -17.39 -5.90
C PRO A 325 -0.29 -17.68 -6.17
N ARG A 326 -1.10 -16.64 -6.38
CA ARG A 326 -2.55 -16.78 -6.62
C ARG A 326 -2.92 -17.50 -7.92
N THR A 327 -2.02 -17.43 -8.88
CA THR A 327 -2.16 -18.04 -10.22
C THR A 327 -2.16 -19.55 -10.17
N ASP A 328 -1.65 -20.15 -9.08
CA ASP A 328 -1.41 -21.59 -8.98
C ASP A 328 -2.54 -22.31 -8.22
N PHE A 329 -3.67 -21.64 -7.93
CA PHE A 329 -4.73 -22.15 -7.06
C PHE A 329 -5.98 -22.62 -7.83
N GLY A 330 -6.43 -23.85 -7.52
CA GLY A 330 -7.79 -24.31 -7.79
C GLY A 330 -8.82 -23.84 -6.74
N ARG A 331 -10.12 -24.08 -6.99
CA ARG A 331 -11.27 -23.60 -6.17
C ARG A 331 -11.19 -23.93 -4.67
N LEU A 332 -10.65 -25.10 -4.29
CA LEU A 332 -10.57 -25.55 -2.90
C LEU A 332 -9.55 -24.77 -2.05
N VAL A 333 -8.41 -24.37 -2.65
CA VAL A 333 -7.35 -23.63 -1.95
C VAL A 333 -7.73 -22.15 -1.75
N TRP A 334 -8.61 -21.63 -2.61
CA TRP A 334 -9.17 -20.30 -2.45
C TRP A 334 -9.97 -20.17 -1.14
N LEU A 335 -10.75 -21.19 -0.77
CA LEU A 335 -11.52 -21.23 0.48
C LEU A 335 -10.63 -21.29 1.72
N SER A 336 -9.60 -22.14 1.72
CA SER A 336 -8.67 -22.27 2.86
C SER A 336 -7.85 -21.00 3.07
N ARG A 337 -7.47 -20.29 2.00
CA ARG A 337 -6.82 -18.97 2.09
C ARG A 337 -7.79 -17.90 2.61
N GLY A 338 -9.07 -17.98 2.29
CA GLY A 338 -10.12 -17.13 2.88
C GLY A 338 -10.15 -17.24 4.40
N LEU A 339 -10.09 -18.46 4.94
CA LEU A 339 -10.00 -18.72 6.37
C LEU A 339 -8.70 -18.18 6.98
N ALA A 340 -7.55 -18.43 6.34
CA ALA A 340 -6.26 -17.90 6.77
C ALA A 340 -6.24 -16.36 6.83
N LYS A 341 -6.84 -15.69 5.83
CA LYS A 341 -7.02 -14.24 5.81
C LYS A 341 -7.88 -13.77 6.98
N GLN A 342 -8.99 -14.45 7.29
CA GLN A 342 -9.85 -14.11 8.42
C GLN A 342 -9.13 -14.27 9.77
N LEU A 343 -8.37 -15.35 9.95
CA LEU A 343 -7.54 -15.56 11.14
C LEU A 343 -6.47 -14.48 11.29
N ARG A 344 -5.83 -14.05 10.19
CA ARG A 344 -4.87 -12.94 10.20
C ARG A 344 -5.54 -11.62 10.56
N LEU A 345 -6.71 -11.32 10.01
CA LEU A 345 -7.47 -10.11 10.35
C LEU A 345 -7.86 -10.07 11.83
N ARG A 346 -8.19 -11.22 12.43
CA ARG A 346 -8.43 -11.34 13.88
C ARG A 346 -7.17 -11.05 14.72
N ARG A 347 -5.98 -11.40 14.22
CA ARG A 347 -4.69 -11.12 14.87
C ARG A 347 -4.20 -9.68 14.70
N LYS A 348 -4.83 -8.86 13.85
CA LYS A 348 -4.46 -7.45 13.67
C LYS A 348 -4.82 -6.53 14.86
N SER A 349 -5.00 -7.06 16.07
CA SER A 349 -5.40 -6.25 17.21
C SER A 349 -4.29 -5.30 17.66
N GLY A 350 -4.64 -4.02 17.87
CA GLY A 350 -4.30 -3.35 19.13
C GLY A 350 -3.14 -2.34 19.19
N ARG A 351 -2.44 -2.00 18.10
CA ARG A 351 -1.26 -1.12 18.23
C ARG A 351 -1.47 0.35 17.96
N LEU A 352 -2.07 0.66 16.82
CA LEU A 352 -2.45 2.03 16.52
C LEU A 352 -3.63 2.38 17.42
N ARG A 353 -3.68 3.60 17.99
CA ARG A 353 -4.80 4.04 18.83
C ARG A 353 -6.08 3.88 18.02
N GLN A 354 -6.82 2.81 18.31
CA GLN A 354 -8.12 2.58 17.71
C GLN A 354 -9.11 3.36 18.55
N GLU A 355 -9.08 4.69 18.46
CA GLU A 355 -10.31 5.40 18.76
C GLU A 355 -11.38 4.80 17.83
N PRO A 356 -12.50 4.31 18.38
CA PRO A 356 -13.56 3.77 17.55
C PRO A 356 -13.90 4.86 16.54
N PRO A 357 -13.88 4.55 15.22
CA PRO A 357 -14.26 5.51 14.21
C PRO A 357 -15.54 6.21 14.65
N ALA A 358 -15.58 7.54 14.60
CA ALA A 358 -16.85 8.26 14.73
C ALA A 358 -17.86 7.55 13.82
N LYS A 359 -18.90 6.96 14.43
CA LYS A 359 -19.83 6.09 13.69
C LYS A 359 -20.48 6.94 12.60
N ALA A 360 -20.20 6.59 11.35
CA ALA A 360 -20.79 7.31 10.23
C ALA A 360 -22.33 7.27 10.32
N TRP A 361 -22.96 8.43 10.18
CA TRP A 361 -24.40 8.57 10.19
C TRP A 361 -24.97 7.85 8.98
N ARG A 362 -25.86 6.88 9.23
CA ARG A 362 -26.52 6.10 8.17
C ARG A 362 -27.76 6.85 7.70
N SER A 363 -27.94 6.92 6.39
CA SER A 363 -29.15 7.51 5.81
C SER A 363 -30.40 6.70 6.15
N LYS A 364 -31.51 7.40 6.36
CA LYS A 364 -32.86 6.86 6.24
C LYS A 364 -33.54 7.45 4.99
N PRO A 365 -34.49 6.76 4.34
CA PRO A 365 -35.30 7.35 3.28
C PRO A 365 -36.01 8.61 3.79
N GLY A 366 -35.88 9.72 3.08
CA GLY A 366 -36.66 10.93 3.33
C GLY A 366 -38.00 10.90 2.59
N ARG A 367 -38.93 11.77 3.00
CA ARG A 367 -40.17 11.99 2.25
C ARG A 367 -39.86 12.79 0.97
N PRO A 368 -40.52 12.51 -0.16
CA PRO A 368 -40.45 13.39 -1.33
C PRO A 368 -41.04 14.74 -0.93
N GLU A 369 -40.21 15.78 -0.94
CA GLU A 369 -40.63 17.16 -0.68
C GLU A 369 -40.62 17.91 -2.03
N PRO A 370 -41.60 18.77 -2.33
CA PRO A 370 -41.63 19.52 -3.59
C PRO A 370 -40.40 20.42 -3.77
N LEU A 371 -40.09 20.77 -5.02
CA LEU A 371 -39.04 21.72 -5.39
C LEU A 371 -39.41 23.11 -4.87
N ASN A 372 -39.08 23.43 -3.62
CA ASN A 372 -38.92 24.82 -3.23
C ASN A 372 -37.59 25.31 -3.82
N ALA A 373 -37.52 26.58 -4.21
CA ALA A 373 -36.38 27.25 -4.86
C ALA A 373 -35.14 27.37 -3.93
N SER A 374 -34.81 26.35 -3.15
CA SER A 374 -33.56 26.26 -2.41
C SER A 374 -32.42 25.92 -3.37
N SER A 375 -31.21 26.35 -3.00
CA SER A 375 -29.96 26.38 -3.76
C SER A 375 -29.75 25.26 -4.80
N PRO A 376 -29.10 25.57 -5.94
CA PRO A 376 -28.80 24.56 -6.97
C PRO A 376 -27.97 23.40 -6.40
N PRO A 377 -28.04 22.20 -7.01
CA PRO A 377 -27.19 21.09 -6.64
C PRO A 377 -25.71 21.49 -6.65
N ALA A 378 -25.03 21.29 -5.54
CA ALA A 378 -23.64 21.67 -5.34
C ALA A 378 -22.87 20.54 -4.63
N PHE A 379 -21.54 20.58 -4.70
CA PHE A 379 -20.69 19.65 -3.96
C PHE A 379 -20.41 20.09 -2.52
N SER A 380 -20.72 21.34 -2.20
CA SER A 380 -20.53 21.92 -0.86
C SER A 380 -21.65 22.92 -0.58
N GLN A 381 -22.24 22.86 0.61
CA GLN A 381 -23.26 23.80 1.09
C GLN A 381 -23.08 24.09 2.58
N ALA A 382 -23.30 25.35 2.97
CA ALA A 382 -23.20 25.78 4.36
C ALA A 382 -24.42 25.35 5.19
N ILE A 383 -24.18 24.98 6.45
CA ILE A 383 -25.16 24.69 7.49
C ILE A 383 -25.02 25.79 8.56
N PRO A 384 -25.95 26.74 8.64
CA PRO A 384 -25.94 27.77 9.70
C PRO A 384 -26.00 27.12 11.08
N CYS A 385 -25.13 27.55 11.99
CA CYS A 385 -25.09 27.03 13.36
C CYS A 385 -25.86 27.95 14.32
N PRO A 386 -26.60 27.39 15.29
CA PRO A 386 -27.16 28.21 16.36
C PRO A 386 -26.03 28.74 17.26
N ARG A 387 -26.21 29.95 17.81
CA ARG A 387 -25.32 30.55 18.82
C ARG A 387 -25.55 29.92 20.20
N THR A 388 -25.43 28.60 20.28
CA THR A 388 -25.63 27.84 21.51
C THR A 388 -24.45 26.89 21.67
N ALA A 389 -23.83 26.89 22.85
CA ALA A 389 -22.78 25.94 23.18
C ALA A 389 -23.38 24.63 23.73
N GLY A 390 -22.69 23.52 23.48
CA GLY A 390 -23.05 22.20 23.99
C GLY A 390 -23.53 21.22 22.93
N ASP A 391 -24.01 20.07 23.39
CA ASP A 391 -24.40 18.98 22.51
C ASP A 391 -25.83 19.16 21.96
N MET A 392 -25.98 19.00 20.65
CA MET A 392 -27.27 19.06 19.95
C MET A 392 -27.44 17.89 18.99
N MET A 393 -28.68 17.58 18.64
CA MET A 393 -29.03 16.70 17.54
C MET A 393 -29.17 17.51 16.26
N LEU A 394 -28.37 17.16 15.25
CA LEU A 394 -28.47 17.69 13.89
C LEU A 394 -29.21 16.68 13.00
N ASP A 395 -30.27 17.15 12.35
CA ASP A 395 -31.04 16.40 11.35
C ASP A 395 -30.92 17.09 9.99
N ILE A 396 -30.38 16.37 9.01
CA ILE A 396 -30.06 16.86 7.68
C ILE A 396 -30.86 16.06 6.66
N THR A 397 -31.53 16.76 5.76
CA THR A 397 -32.19 16.16 4.59
C THR A 397 -31.58 16.72 3.32
N VAL A 398 -31.15 15.83 2.42
CA VAL A 398 -30.56 16.18 1.13
C VAL A 398 -31.26 15.48 -0.03
N ARG A 399 -31.33 16.15 -1.17
CA ARG A 399 -31.76 15.58 -2.45
C ARG A 399 -30.53 15.34 -3.33
N ILE A 400 -30.42 14.16 -3.91
CA ILE A 400 -29.28 13.74 -4.73
C ILE A 400 -29.78 13.02 -5.97
N SER A 401 -29.24 13.37 -7.14
CA SER A 401 -29.43 12.58 -8.37
C SER A 401 -28.41 11.44 -8.40
N VAL A 402 -28.90 10.21 -8.39
CA VAL A 402 -28.06 9.01 -8.31
C VAL A 402 -27.96 8.34 -9.68
N PRO A 403 -26.74 8.04 -10.18
CA PRO A 403 -26.57 7.33 -11.45
C PRO A 403 -27.08 5.88 -11.36
N PRO A 404 -27.37 5.23 -12.51
CA PRO A 404 -27.92 3.86 -12.58
C PRO A 404 -26.88 2.76 -12.28
N VAL A 405 -26.10 2.93 -11.21
CA VAL A 405 -25.07 1.99 -10.76
C VAL A 405 -25.20 1.73 -9.27
N ARG A 406 -24.79 0.54 -8.83
CA ARG A 406 -24.70 0.25 -7.40
C ARG A 406 -23.51 1.00 -6.83
N ARG A 407 -23.75 1.91 -5.89
CA ARG A 407 -22.69 2.77 -5.36
C ARG A 407 -22.88 3.19 -3.91
N ARG A 408 -21.78 3.64 -3.30
CA ARG A 408 -21.80 4.37 -2.03
C ARG A 408 -21.98 5.86 -2.30
N ILE A 409 -22.73 6.50 -1.41
CA ILE A 409 -22.86 7.95 -1.33
C ILE A 409 -22.18 8.35 -0.02
N GLU A 410 -21.14 9.18 -0.12
CA GLU A 410 -20.33 9.62 1.00
C GLU A 410 -20.43 11.14 1.08
N MET A 411 -20.67 11.67 2.27
CA MET A 411 -20.66 13.10 2.55
C MET A 411 -19.97 13.32 3.90
N GLU A 412 -19.44 14.51 4.12
CA GLU A 412 -18.75 14.89 5.35
C GLU A 412 -19.25 16.26 5.81
N ILE A 413 -19.35 16.42 7.13
CA ILE A 413 -19.59 17.70 7.78
C ILE A 413 -18.27 18.12 8.40
N ASN A 414 -17.78 19.28 8.01
CA ASN A 414 -16.56 19.87 8.52
C ASN A 414 -16.87 21.27 9.07
N ALA A 415 -16.12 21.70 10.08
CA ALA A 415 -16.15 23.04 10.65
C ALA A 415 -14.72 23.57 10.59
N ASP A 416 -14.43 24.46 9.65
CA ASP A 416 -13.08 24.93 9.38
C ASP A 416 -12.09 23.75 9.14
N ASP A 417 -11.11 23.58 10.03
CA ASP A 417 -10.13 22.50 10.00
C ASP A 417 -10.58 21.24 10.78
N ASP A 418 -11.72 21.30 11.47
CA ASP A 418 -12.27 20.20 12.27
C ASP A 418 -13.24 19.33 11.47
N HIS A 419 -13.10 18.01 11.63
CA HIS A 419 -14.10 17.08 11.15
C HIS A 419 -15.21 16.87 12.18
N VAL A 420 -16.47 17.04 11.78
CA VAL A 420 -17.63 16.88 12.65
C VAL A 420 -18.26 15.51 12.49
N ALA A 421 -18.63 15.13 11.27
CA ALA A 421 -19.31 13.85 11.03
C ALA A 421 -19.17 13.34 9.61
N ARG A 422 -19.19 12.01 9.47
CA ARG A 422 -19.28 11.33 8.18
C ARG A 422 -20.69 10.79 7.95
N LEU A 423 -21.24 11.05 6.78
CA LEU A 423 -22.57 10.63 6.36
C LEU A 423 -22.42 9.59 5.24
N ARG A 424 -23.12 8.45 5.35
CA ARG A 424 -23.05 7.39 4.35
C ARG A 424 -24.42 6.80 4.01
N ALA A 425 -24.69 6.70 2.72
CA ALA A 425 -25.80 5.93 2.14
C ALA A 425 -25.30 4.89 1.12
N MET A 426 -26.14 3.92 0.80
CA MET A 426 -25.85 2.92 -0.23
C MET A 426 -27.00 2.85 -1.23
N ALA A 427 -26.71 3.11 -2.50
CA ALA A 427 -27.65 2.95 -3.60
C ALA A 427 -27.53 1.51 -4.13
N ILE A 428 -28.48 0.66 -3.75
CA ILE A 428 -28.49 -0.77 -4.13
C ILE A 428 -29.10 -0.96 -5.52
N SER A 429 -30.18 -0.23 -5.80
CA SER A 429 -30.87 -0.29 -7.10
C SER A 429 -30.03 0.34 -8.20
N ARG A 430 -30.04 -0.31 -9.38
CA ARG A 430 -29.43 0.18 -10.63
C ARG A 430 -30.38 1.06 -11.47
N SER A 431 -31.57 1.38 -10.96
CA SER A 431 -32.53 2.23 -11.68
C SER A 431 -32.10 3.70 -11.79
N GLY A 432 -31.11 4.13 -10.98
CA GLY A 432 -30.76 5.54 -10.85
C GLY A 432 -31.91 6.38 -10.26
N GLY A 433 -31.87 7.68 -10.52
CA GLY A 433 -32.93 8.64 -10.22
C GLY A 433 -32.67 9.49 -8.98
N GLU A 434 -33.58 10.43 -8.74
CA GLU A 434 -33.52 11.31 -7.57
C GLU A 434 -33.85 10.56 -6.28
N ARG A 435 -33.12 10.91 -5.21
CA ARG A 435 -33.32 10.36 -3.87
C ARG A 435 -33.27 11.46 -2.83
N VAL A 436 -34.16 11.36 -1.85
CA VAL A 436 -34.11 12.16 -0.62
C VAL A 436 -33.52 11.30 0.49
N LEU A 437 -32.41 11.76 1.06
CA LEU A 437 -31.69 11.08 2.14
C LEU A 437 -31.74 11.92 3.41
N ARG A 438 -32.14 11.30 4.52
CA ARG A 438 -32.15 11.92 5.84
C ARG A 438 -31.04 11.33 6.71
N PHE A 439 -30.25 12.19 7.34
CA PHE A 439 -29.17 11.85 8.26
C PHE A 439 -29.43 12.52 9.60
N ARG A 440 -29.11 11.83 10.69
CA ARG A 440 -29.29 12.38 12.03
C ARG A 440 -28.17 11.90 12.95
N GLY A 441 -27.60 12.82 13.72
CA GLY A 441 -26.60 12.49 14.72
C GLY A 441 -26.30 13.64 15.68
N LYS A 442 -25.57 13.32 16.75
CA LYS A 442 -25.13 14.28 17.76
C LYS A 442 -23.95 15.09 17.21
N VAL A 443 -23.97 16.39 17.45
CA VAL A 443 -22.88 17.34 17.21
C VAL A 443 -22.62 18.16 18.47
N THR A 444 -21.40 18.61 18.66
CA THR A 444 -21.02 19.51 19.75
C THR A 444 -20.71 20.88 19.15
N LEU A 445 -21.38 21.90 19.68
CA LEU A 445 -21.22 23.29 19.24
C LEU A 445 -20.45 24.08 20.31
N ASP A 446 -19.58 24.98 19.89
CA ASP A 446 -18.82 25.88 20.77
C ASP A 446 -19.58 27.18 21.08
N GLY A 447 -20.65 27.47 20.33
CA GLY A 447 -21.45 28.69 20.47
C GLY A 447 -20.90 29.92 19.74
N GLU A 448 -19.67 29.82 19.19
CA GLU A 448 -19.01 30.90 18.44
C GLU A 448 -19.08 30.65 16.93
N ARG A 449 -19.06 29.39 16.48
CA ARG A 449 -19.14 29.01 15.07
C ARG A 449 -20.41 29.53 14.42
N GLN A 450 -20.25 30.17 13.26
CA GLN A 450 -21.37 30.71 12.48
C GLN A 450 -21.95 29.68 11.51
N ALA A 451 -21.13 28.80 10.95
CA ALA A 451 -21.58 27.77 10.01
C ALA A 451 -20.65 26.54 10.02
N MET A 452 -21.21 25.41 9.64
CA MET A 452 -20.48 24.20 9.22
C MET A 452 -20.65 24.01 7.72
N THR A 453 -19.81 23.18 7.11
CA THR A 453 -19.88 22.86 5.68
C THR A 453 -20.25 21.40 5.50
N LEU A 454 -21.31 21.13 4.74
CA LEU A 454 -21.63 19.79 4.25
C LEU A 454 -21.02 19.61 2.87
N GLU A 455 -20.18 18.59 2.70
CA GLU A 455 -19.48 18.31 1.45
C GLU A 455 -19.83 16.92 0.92
N ALA A 456 -20.07 16.81 -0.38
CA ALA A 456 -20.12 15.54 -1.07
C ALA A 456 -18.71 15.04 -1.35
N ARG A 457 -18.46 13.76 -1.04
CA ARG A 457 -17.15 13.14 -1.16
C ARG A 457 -17.19 11.96 -2.15
N PRO A 458 -16.14 11.74 -2.94
CA PRO A 458 -16.01 10.51 -3.70
C PRO A 458 -15.80 9.33 -2.72
N SER A 459 -16.20 8.12 -3.12
CA SER A 459 -15.98 6.93 -2.30
C SER A 459 -14.58 6.32 -2.47
N ARG A 460 -13.87 6.73 -3.54
CA ARG A 460 -12.46 6.46 -3.83
C ARG A 460 -11.91 7.62 -4.65
N GLN A 461 -10.66 7.99 -4.44
CA GLN A 461 -10.00 9.02 -5.24
C GLN A 461 -9.15 8.37 -6.33
N PHE A 462 -9.15 8.95 -7.53
CA PHE A 462 -8.34 8.55 -8.65
C PHE A 462 -7.50 9.74 -9.14
N ARG A 463 -6.34 9.45 -9.74
CA ARG A 463 -5.46 10.47 -10.34
C ARG A 463 -6.16 11.25 -11.46
N ARG A 464 -6.97 10.54 -12.25
CA ARG A 464 -7.77 11.08 -13.35
C ARG A 464 -9.15 10.45 -13.35
N TRP A 465 -10.14 11.22 -13.75
CA TRP A 465 -11.55 10.85 -13.80
C TRP A 465 -12.02 10.75 -15.25
N ASP A 466 -11.29 9.98 -16.06
CA ASP A 466 -11.48 9.93 -17.51
C ASP A 466 -12.55 8.91 -17.95
N ASP A 467 -12.92 7.99 -17.05
CA ASP A 467 -13.89 6.93 -17.30
C ASP A 467 -15.25 7.24 -16.66
N ALA A 468 -16.28 7.31 -17.50
CA ALA A 468 -17.64 7.63 -17.08
C ALA A 468 -18.21 6.62 -16.08
N GLU A 469 -17.88 5.32 -16.23
CA GLU A 469 -18.34 4.29 -15.30
C GLU A 469 -17.69 4.45 -13.91
N THR A 470 -16.40 4.76 -13.87
CA THR A 470 -15.64 5.07 -12.66
C THR A 470 -16.20 6.32 -11.97
N VAL A 471 -16.47 7.40 -12.72
CA VAL A 471 -17.11 8.60 -12.19
C VAL A 471 -18.49 8.27 -11.61
N ALA A 472 -19.33 7.54 -12.36
CA ALA A 472 -20.65 7.14 -11.92
C ALA A 472 -20.60 6.27 -10.65
N THR A 473 -19.61 5.39 -10.51
CA THR A 473 -19.50 4.45 -9.39
C THR A 473 -18.87 5.10 -8.15
N TYR A 474 -17.84 5.93 -8.32
CA TYR A 474 -16.99 6.40 -7.23
C TYR A 474 -16.98 7.92 -7.01
N GLY A 475 -17.29 8.73 -8.02
CA GLY A 475 -17.19 10.19 -7.98
C GLY A 475 -18.14 10.83 -6.98
N ALA A 476 -17.85 12.03 -6.47
CA ALA A 476 -18.79 12.76 -5.62
C ALA A 476 -20.10 13.02 -6.36
N LEU A 477 -21.22 13.08 -5.65
CA LEU A 477 -22.52 13.45 -6.24
C LEU A 477 -22.91 14.84 -5.76
N PRO A 478 -23.26 15.78 -6.66
CA PRO A 478 -23.82 17.05 -6.24
C PRO A 478 -25.16 16.80 -5.55
N PHE A 479 -25.46 17.62 -4.56
CA PHE A 479 -26.66 17.49 -3.75
C PHE A 479 -27.29 18.85 -3.53
N GLN A 480 -28.58 18.84 -3.19
CA GLN A 480 -29.32 19.99 -2.70
C GLN A 480 -29.61 19.79 -1.22
N LEU A 481 -29.21 20.73 -0.37
CA LEU A 481 -29.61 20.75 1.03
C LEU A 481 -31.08 21.18 1.13
N ILE A 482 -31.95 20.28 1.57
CA ILE A 482 -33.38 20.57 1.76
C ILE A 482 -33.58 21.21 3.13
N SER A 483 -33.00 20.62 4.17
CA SER A 483 -33.08 21.14 5.54
C SER A 483 -31.90 20.70 6.39
N ALA A 484 -31.53 21.54 7.34
CA ALA A 484 -30.60 21.23 8.41
C ALA A 484 -31.18 21.84 9.70
N THR A 485 -31.58 21.00 10.64
CA THR A 485 -32.28 21.42 11.86
C THR A 485 -31.56 20.95 13.10
N PHE A 486 -31.35 21.87 14.04
CA PHE A 486 -30.77 21.58 15.35
C PHE A 486 -31.87 21.43 16.38
N SER A 487 -31.73 20.44 17.25
CA SER A 487 -32.67 20.18 18.34
C SER A 487 -31.93 19.72 19.60
N PRO A 488 -32.48 19.92 20.81
CA PRO A 488 -31.91 19.37 22.04
C PRO A 488 -31.74 17.85 21.96
N LEU A 489 -30.74 17.31 22.66
CA LEU A 489 -30.64 15.85 22.89
C LEU A 489 -31.89 15.41 23.66
N ARG A 490 -32.67 14.49 23.08
CA ARG A 490 -33.81 13.85 23.75
C ARG A 490 -33.37 12.56 24.42
#